data_AF-A0A2D5E129-F1
#
_entry.id   AF-A0A2D5E129-F1
#
_cell.length_a   1.000
_cell.length_b   1.000
_cell.length_c   1.000
_cell.angle_alpha   90.00
_cell.angle_beta   90.00
_cell.angle_gamma   90.00
#
_symmetry.space_group_name_H-M   'P 1'
#
loop_
_entity.id
_entity.type
_entity.pdbx_description
1 polymer ?
#
loop_
_entity_poly.entity_id
_entity_poly.type
_entity_poly.pdbx_seq_one_letter_code
_entity_poly.pdbx_strand_id
1 'polypeptide(L)'
;MPTGKWSDILDAVAFGMAEVEAWQEFDHVATVHRNSRDPVLCHSADLPLLRRLIEILARDGEGDEQSLQVLTPSSRMVLEVSPPDRLRAAFADPVRVDLVSDLLDS
;
A
#
# COMPACT_ATOMS: atom_id res chain seq x y z
N MET A 1 2.13 6.23 -0.92
CA MET A 1 3.44 6.88 -1.16
C MET A 1 4.51 5.88 -0.76
N PRO A 2 5.47 5.57 -1.64
CA PRO A 2 6.55 4.63 -1.32
C PRO A 2 7.54 5.26 -0.33
N THR A 3 8.13 4.45 0.54
CA THR A 3 9.28 4.88 1.36
C THR A 3 10.55 4.89 0.52
N GLY A 4 10.81 3.84 -0.28
CA GLY A 4 11.81 3.77 -1.35
C GLY A 4 11.26 4.35 -2.65
N LYS A 5 11.41 3.63 -3.77
CA LYS A 5 10.81 3.98 -5.06
C LYS A 5 9.60 3.11 -5.37
N TRP A 6 8.76 3.60 -6.27
CA TRP A 6 7.69 2.75 -6.82
C TRP A 6 8.22 1.49 -7.51
N SER A 7 9.40 1.52 -8.16
CA SER A 7 9.99 0.33 -8.77
C SER A 7 10.16 -0.82 -7.78
N ASP A 8 10.59 -0.53 -6.56
CA ASP A 8 10.89 -1.55 -5.55
C ASP A 8 9.60 -2.28 -5.12
N ILE A 9 8.50 -1.53 -4.99
CA ILE A 9 7.17 -2.06 -4.66
C ILE A 9 6.58 -2.81 -5.86
N LEU A 10 6.66 -2.23 -7.06
CA LEU A 10 6.06 -2.78 -8.27
C LEU A 10 6.72 -4.11 -8.66
N ASP A 11 8.03 -4.21 -8.51
CA ASP A 11 8.77 -5.44 -8.80
C ASP A 11 8.43 -6.55 -7.78
N ALA A 12 8.20 -6.19 -6.50
CA ALA A 12 7.80 -7.14 -5.45
C ALA A 12 6.39 -7.71 -5.68
N VAL A 13 5.44 -6.89 -6.15
CA VAL A 13 4.05 -7.32 -6.35
C VAL A 13 3.75 -7.86 -7.74
N ALA A 14 4.67 -7.71 -8.70
CA ALA A 14 4.44 -8.02 -10.12
C ALA A 14 3.89 -9.43 -10.35
N PHE A 15 4.48 -10.44 -9.71
CA PHE A 15 4.04 -11.84 -9.84
C PHE A 15 2.65 -12.05 -9.23
N GLY A 16 2.43 -11.56 -8.00
CA GLY A 16 1.16 -11.73 -7.30
C GLY A 16 -0.01 -10.98 -7.94
N MET A 17 0.28 -9.87 -8.63
CA MET A 17 -0.72 -9.02 -9.29
C MET A 17 -1.02 -9.43 -10.73
N ALA A 18 -0.26 -10.36 -11.33
CA ALA A 18 -0.43 -10.77 -12.72
C ALA A 18 -1.84 -11.29 -13.06
N GLU A 19 -2.52 -11.90 -12.07
CA GLU A 19 -3.88 -12.44 -12.20
C GLU A 19 -4.99 -11.42 -11.90
N VAL A 20 -4.64 -10.16 -11.56
CA VAL A 20 -5.60 -9.10 -11.25
C VAL A 20 -5.90 -8.32 -12.52
N GLU A 21 -7.10 -8.48 -13.09
CA GLU A 21 -7.48 -7.82 -14.36
C GLU A 21 -7.32 -6.29 -14.30
N ALA A 22 -7.75 -5.67 -13.20
CA ALA A 22 -7.59 -4.23 -12.95
C ALA A 22 -6.12 -3.78 -12.83
N TRP A 23 -5.19 -4.70 -12.57
CA TRP A 23 -3.75 -4.39 -12.56
C TRP A 23 -3.21 -4.14 -13.96
N GLN A 24 -3.74 -4.81 -14.98
CA GLN A 24 -3.26 -4.64 -16.36
C GLN A 24 -3.51 -3.22 -16.87
N GLU A 25 -4.63 -2.61 -16.49
CA GLU A 25 -4.93 -1.21 -16.79
C GLU A 25 -4.03 -0.24 -15.99
N PHE A 26 -3.67 -0.64 -14.76
CA PHE A 26 -2.84 0.17 -13.86
C PHE A 26 -1.34 0.10 -14.19
N ASP A 27 -0.84 -1.02 -14.70
CA ASP A 27 0.58 -1.27 -14.96
C ASP A 27 1.21 -0.21 -15.87
N HIS A 28 0.44 0.28 -16.86
CA HIS A 28 0.87 1.37 -17.72
C HIS A 28 1.11 2.69 -16.96
N VAL A 29 0.21 3.03 -16.03
CA VAL A 29 0.30 4.24 -15.19
C VAL A 29 1.42 4.08 -14.16
N ALA A 30 1.52 2.89 -13.56
CA ALA A 30 2.56 2.55 -12.58
C ALA A 30 3.98 2.70 -13.17
N THR A 31 4.15 2.34 -14.45
CA THR A 31 5.42 2.47 -15.17
C THR A 31 5.92 3.93 -15.23
N VAL A 32 5.01 4.91 -15.35
CA VAL A 32 5.36 6.34 -15.40
C VAL A 32 5.94 6.81 -14.06
N HIS A 33 5.46 6.24 -12.94
CA HIS A 33 5.87 6.64 -11.60
C HIS A 33 7.00 5.80 -11.02
N ARG A 34 7.48 4.74 -11.70
CA ARG A 34 8.49 3.78 -11.22
C ARG A 34 9.71 4.42 -10.53
N ASN A 35 10.25 5.49 -11.11
CA ASN A 35 11.46 6.14 -10.60
C ASN A 35 11.21 7.24 -9.57
N SER A 36 9.94 7.51 -9.26
CA SER A 36 9.49 8.58 -8.39
C SER A 36 9.11 8.05 -7.00
N ARG A 37 9.06 8.97 -6.04
CA ARG A 37 8.56 8.74 -4.68
C ARG A 37 7.23 9.46 -4.44
N ASP A 38 6.65 10.01 -5.50
CA ASP A 38 5.48 10.87 -5.39
C ASP A 38 4.27 10.06 -4.93
N PRO A 39 3.41 10.65 -4.08
CA PRO A 39 2.16 10.02 -3.71
C PRO A 39 1.26 9.86 -4.94
N VAL A 40 0.70 8.66 -5.10
CA VAL A 40 -0.36 8.38 -6.08
C VAL A 40 -1.71 8.59 -5.39
N LEU A 41 -2.58 9.38 -6.01
CA LEU A 41 -3.93 9.60 -5.52
C LEU A 41 -4.79 8.36 -5.79
N CYS A 42 -5.44 7.86 -4.75
CA CYS A 42 -6.34 6.72 -4.81
C CYS A 42 -7.78 7.20 -4.59
N HIS A 43 -8.67 6.91 -5.53
CA HIS A 43 -10.09 7.20 -5.44
C HIS A 43 -10.86 6.00 -4.89
N SER A 44 -12.13 6.19 -4.53
CA SER A 44 -12.96 5.12 -3.98
C SER A 44 -13.08 3.89 -4.89
N ALA A 45 -13.02 4.09 -6.22
CA ALA A 45 -13.03 3.01 -7.21
C ALA A 45 -11.76 2.15 -7.18
N ASP A 46 -10.64 2.71 -6.71
CA ASP A 46 -9.32 2.08 -6.70
C ASP A 46 -9.07 1.27 -5.42
N LEU A 47 -9.95 1.37 -4.41
CA LEU A 47 -9.80 0.72 -3.10
C LEU A 47 -9.65 -0.82 -3.18
N PRO A 48 -10.39 -1.56 -4.04
CA PRO A 48 -10.17 -2.99 -4.19
C PRO A 48 -8.76 -3.32 -4.70
N LEU A 49 -8.24 -2.51 -5.63
CA LEU A 49 -6.89 -2.67 -6.18
C LEU A 49 -5.82 -2.34 -5.12
N LEU A 50 -6.01 -1.25 -4.36
CA LEU A 50 -5.14 -0.88 -3.25
C LEU A 50 -5.08 -1.99 -2.19
N ARG A 51 -6.22 -2.54 -1.80
CA ARG A 51 -6.29 -3.66 -0.86
C ARG A 51 -5.48 -4.84 -1.38
N ARG A 52 -5.66 -5.21 -2.66
CA ARG A 52 -4.98 -6.35 -3.26
C ARG A 52 -3.46 -6.15 -3.32
N LEU A 53 -3.03 -4.94 -3.67
CA LEU A 53 -1.63 -4.54 -3.64
C LEU A 53 -1.03 -4.66 -2.23
N ILE A 54 -1.73 -4.21 -1.19
CA ILE A 54 -1.26 -4.32 0.20
C ILE A 54 -1.14 -5.79 0.62
N GLU A 55 -2.15 -6.62 0.31
CA GLU A 55 -2.12 -8.06 0.62
C GLU A 55 -0.92 -8.78 -0.02
N ILE A 56 -0.64 -8.49 -1.28
CA ILE A 56 0.48 -9.10 -2.01
C ILE A 56 1.81 -8.56 -1.52
N LEU A 57 1.91 -7.25 -1.28
CA LEU A 57 3.12 -6.62 -0.77
C LEU A 57 3.49 -7.13 0.63
N ALA A 58 2.49 -7.36 1.49
CA ALA A 58 2.71 -7.96 2.81
C ALA A 58 3.15 -9.44 2.73
N ARG A 59 2.79 -10.16 1.67
CA ARG A 59 3.15 -11.57 1.49
C ARG A 59 4.51 -11.75 0.81
N ASP A 60 4.77 -10.94 -0.22
CA ASP A 60 5.87 -11.15 -1.17
C ASP A 60 6.99 -10.12 -1.00
N GLY A 61 6.80 -9.08 -0.18
CA GLY A 61 7.81 -8.07 0.06
C GLY A 61 8.92 -8.55 1.01
N GLU A 62 10.14 -8.08 0.75
CA GLU A 62 11.38 -8.59 1.36
C GLU A 62 12.15 -7.54 2.18
N GLY A 63 11.78 -6.25 2.11
CA GLY A 63 12.51 -5.23 2.86
C GLY A 63 11.89 -3.83 2.89
N ASP A 64 12.47 -2.98 3.73
CA ASP A 64 11.95 -1.63 4.07
C ASP A 64 11.83 -0.69 2.86
N GLU A 65 12.66 -0.88 1.82
CA GLU A 65 12.61 -0.12 0.56
C GLU A 65 11.26 -0.29 -0.17
N GLN A 66 10.58 -1.40 0.09
CA GLN A 66 9.29 -1.76 -0.49
C GLN A 66 8.11 -1.31 0.40
N SER A 67 8.36 -0.45 1.39
CA SER A 67 7.28 -0.01 2.28
C SER A 67 6.38 1.02 1.61
N LEU A 68 5.08 0.97 1.95
CA LEU A 68 4.06 1.88 1.45
C LEU A 68 3.38 2.62 2.61
N GLN A 69 3.30 3.95 2.50
CA GLN A 69 2.48 4.79 3.37
C GLN A 69 1.18 5.19 2.66
N VAL A 70 0.04 4.90 3.28
CA VAL A 70 -1.29 5.32 2.85
C VAL A 70 -1.76 6.45 3.76
N LEU A 71 -2.04 7.59 3.15
CA LEU A 71 -2.52 8.80 3.83
C LEU A 71 -4.00 8.97 3.52
N THR A 72 -4.81 9.11 4.57
CA THR A 72 -6.25 9.38 4.40
C THR A 72 -6.54 10.85 4.69
N PRO A 73 -6.99 11.64 3.68
CA PRO A 73 -7.22 13.08 3.86
C PRO A 73 -8.27 13.40 4.92
N SER A 74 -9.28 12.54 5.04
CA SER A 74 -10.43 12.72 5.93
C SER A 74 -10.25 12.09 7.32
N SER A 75 -9.41 11.05 7.45
CA SER A 75 -9.35 10.26 8.68
C SER A 75 -8.22 10.61 9.63
N ARG A 76 -7.28 11.47 9.22
CA ARG A 76 -5.98 11.69 9.90
C ARG A 76 -5.32 10.37 10.32
N MET A 77 -5.39 9.37 9.45
CA MET A 77 -4.76 8.06 9.63
C MET A 77 -3.63 7.94 8.61
N VAL A 78 -2.50 7.43 9.09
CA VAL A 78 -1.37 6.95 8.29
C VAL A 78 -1.28 5.45 8.48
N LEU A 79 -1.38 4.69 7.40
CA LEU A 79 -1.09 3.26 7.39
C LEU A 79 0.27 3.07 6.73
N GLU A 80 1.20 2.44 7.43
CA GLU A 80 2.50 2.02 6.91
C GLU A 80 2.51 0.50 6.78
N VAL A 81 2.74 0.04 5.55
CA VAL A 81 2.95 -1.36 5.21
C VAL A 81 4.45 -1.50 4.98
N SER A 82 5.15 -2.16 5.89
CA SER A 82 6.58 -2.44 5.83
C SER A 82 6.80 -3.95 5.77
N PRO A 83 7.06 -4.52 4.60
CA PRO A 83 7.38 -5.92 4.48
C PRO A 83 8.67 -6.29 5.24
N PRO A 84 8.87 -7.56 5.62
CA PRO A 84 7.96 -8.68 5.39
C PRO A 84 6.76 -8.71 6.36
N ASP A 85 6.93 -8.32 7.62
CA ASP A 85 5.95 -8.69 8.67
C ASP A 85 5.35 -7.50 9.44
N ARG A 86 5.43 -6.28 8.92
CA ARG A 86 5.10 -5.08 9.69
C ARG A 86 4.01 -4.25 9.04
N LEU A 87 2.84 -4.25 9.66
CA LEU A 87 1.78 -3.28 9.41
C LEU A 87 1.67 -2.34 10.60
N ARG A 88 1.67 -1.03 10.36
CA ARG A 88 1.53 0.00 11.39
C ARG A 88 0.43 0.97 10.99
N ALA A 89 -0.54 1.18 11.87
CA ALA A 89 -1.53 2.23 11.71
C ALA A 89 -1.32 3.28 12.80
N ALA A 90 -1.13 4.53 12.39
CA ALA A 90 -1.04 5.68 13.28
C ALA A 90 -2.23 6.61 13.04
N PHE A 91 -2.89 7.02 14.12
CA PHE A 91 -4.07 7.88 14.08
C PHE A 91 -3.77 9.17 14.83
N ALA A 92 -4.23 10.29 14.29
CA ALA A 92 -4.18 11.56 15.03
C ALA A 92 -5.30 11.67 16.09
N ASP A 93 -6.23 10.71 16.14
CA ASP A 93 -7.31 10.63 17.12
C ASP A 93 -7.19 9.30 17.91
N PRO A 94 -6.98 9.34 19.23
CA PRO A 94 -6.81 8.14 20.05
C PRO A 94 -8.01 7.19 20.02
N VAL A 95 -9.24 7.68 19.78
CA VAL A 95 -10.44 6.82 19.73
C VAL A 95 -10.43 5.87 18.52
N ARG A 96 -9.73 6.23 17.44
CA ARG A 96 -9.62 5.40 16.23
C ARG A 96 -8.49 4.37 16.30
N VAL A 97 -7.55 4.52 17.25
CA VAL A 97 -6.43 3.59 17.44
C VAL A 97 -6.97 2.21 17.86
N ASP A 98 -7.83 2.20 18.89
CA ASP A 98 -8.35 0.95 19.46
C ASP A 98 -9.14 0.12 18.43
N LEU A 99 -9.97 0.76 17.60
CA LEU A 99 -10.79 0.10 16.59
C LEU A 99 -9.97 -0.64 15.51
N VAL A 100 -8.83 -0.07 15.11
CA VAL A 100 -8.00 -0.66 14.06
C VAL A 100 -7.06 -1.71 14.63
N SER A 101 -6.58 -1.57 15.85
CA SER A 101 -5.85 -2.64 16.53
C SER A 101 -6.67 -3.94 16.60
N ASP A 102 -7.94 -3.85 16.99
CA ASP A 102 -8.84 -5.03 17.04
C ASP A 102 -9.04 -5.71 15.68
N LEU A 103 -9.01 -4.93 14.59
CA LEU A 103 -9.14 -5.42 13.21
C LEU A 103 -7.86 -6.08 12.68
N LEU A 104 -6.69 -5.70 13.20
CA LEU A 104 -5.41 -6.29 12.81
C LEU A 104 -5.07 -7.57 13.59
N ASP A 105 -5.64 -7.72 14.77
CA ASP A 105 -5.47 -8.90 15.64
C ASP A 105 -6.55 -9.98 15.43
N SER A 106 -7.55 -9.75 14.56
CA SER A 106 -8.62 -10.70 14.18
C SER A 106 -8.32 -11.47 12.90
#